data_AF-A0A7S2DC71-F1
#
_entry.id   AF-A0A7S2DC71-F1
#
_cell.length_a   1.000
_cell.length_b   1.000
_cell.length_c   1.000
_cell.angle_alpha   90.00
_cell.angle_beta   90.00
_cell.angle_gamma   90.00
#
_symmetry.space_group_name_H-M   'P 1'
#
loop_
_entity.id
_entity.type
_entity.pdbx_description
1 polymer ?
#
loop_
_entity_poly.entity_id
_entity_poly.type
_entity_poly.pdbx_seq_one_letter_code
_entity_poly.pdbx_strand_id
1 'polypeptide(L)'
;MSLSRMGRTTPIPAPPMDEISPLMIFAGLAVACTAIGVAGSALPSYAKAALGVATAFAVLEVANELIPYPLIGAPHAAVATVLFAAPSKPLQETALTVIGGHIIAVALAVLQVKFLPAAAAALVKTLVVALSVGAQKATGTVHPPAVAMAFVWATTGNNDPLKAIGPLIGCSVLIGVQQLWIVLTSSKAKIS
;
A
#
# COMPACT_ATOMS: atom_id res chain seq x y z
N MET A 1 28.12 -14.33 42.22
CA MET A 1 29.02 -13.81 41.18
C MET A 1 29.51 -14.98 40.33
N SER A 2 28.89 -15.21 39.17
CA SER A 2 29.44 -16.04 38.07
C SER A 2 28.62 -15.74 36.81
N LEU A 3 29.11 -14.78 36.03
CA LEU A 3 28.64 -14.47 34.68
C LEU A 3 29.53 -15.29 33.73
N SER A 4 29.07 -16.46 33.28
CA SER A 4 29.70 -17.12 32.14
C SER A 4 28.78 -18.16 31.50
N ARG A 5 28.07 -17.71 30.45
CA ARG A 5 27.74 -18.43 29.20
C ARG A 5 26.77 -17.56 28.40
N MET A 6 27.28 -16.43 27.94
CA MET A 6 26.65 -15.68 26.85
C MET A 6 26.93 -16.49 25.59
N GLY A 7 25.91 -17.20 25.11
CA GLY A 7 25.98 -17.98 23.88
C GLY A 7 26.32 -17.05 22.72
N ARG A 8 27.50 -17.24 22.12
CA ARG A 8 27.79 -16.66 20.81
C ARG A 8 26.75 -17.20 19.84
N THR A 9 25.88 -16.34 19.34
CA THR A 9 25.10 -16.62 18.14
C THR A 9 26.10 -16.88 17.03
N THR A 10 26.19 -18.14 16.57
CA THR A 10 26.90 -18.43 15.33
C THR A 10 26.33 -17.54 14.22
N PRO A 11 27.15 -16.91 13.38
CA PRO A 11 26.68 -16.17 12.23
C PRO A 11 25.73 -17.06 11.42
N ILE A 12 24.55 -16.56 11.08
CA ILE A 12 23.67 -17.22 10.11
C ILE A 12 24.50 -17.34 8.82
N PRO A 13 24.67 -18.55 8.25
CA PRO A 13 25.40 -18.72 7.00
C PRO A 13 24.82 -17.77 5.95
N ALA A 14 25.67 -17.05 5.23
CA ALA A 14 25.21 -16.28 4.08
C ALA A 14 24.51 -17.25 3.12
N PRO A 15 23.34 -16.89 2.57
CA PRO A 15 22.65 -17.74 1.61
C PRO A 15 23.58 -18.05 0.43
N PRO A 16 23.51 -19.26 -0.15
CA PRO A 16 24.35 -19.64 -1.28
C PRO A 16 24.15 -18.64 -2.43
N MET A 17 25.26 -18.18 -3.02
CA MET A 17 25.28 -17.18 -4.10
C MET A 17 24.61 -17.63 -5.41
N ASP A 18 24.07 -18.84 -5.44
CA ASP A 18 23.40 -19.46 -6.60
C ASP A 18 21.88 -19.27 -6.58
N GLU A 19 21.33 -18.70 -5.50
CA GLU A 19 19.90 -18.46 -5.35
C GLU A 19 19.57 -17.02 -5.78
N ILE A 20 18.75 -16.87 -6.84
CA ILE A 20 18.29 -15.55 -7.27
C ILE A 20 17.48 -14.94 -6.12
N SER A 21 18.00 -13.87 -5.54
CA SER A 21 17.32 -13.22 -4.41
C SER A 21 15.93 -12.72 -4.82
N PRO A 22 14.92 -12.78 -3.93
CA PRO A 22 13.58 -12.25 -4.20
C PRO A 22 13.61 -10.80 -4.72
N LEU A 23 14.54 -10.00 -4.21
CA LEU A 23 14.81 -8.65 -4.66
C LEU A 23 15.10 -8.58 -6.18
N MET A 24 15.93 -9.47 -6.71
CA MET A 24 16.24 -9.52 -8.15
C MET A 24 15.04 -9.96 -8.98
N ILE A 25 14.23 -10.88 -8.47
CA ILE A 25 13.01 -11.35 -9.16
C ILE A 25 12.03 -10.20 -9.32
N PHE A 26 11.70 -9.49 -8.23
CA PHE A 26 10.73 -8.40 -8.26
C PHE A 26 11.28 -7.17 -9.00
N ALA A 27 12.56 -6.83 -8.85
CA ALA A 27 13.17 -5.77 -9.66
C ALA A 27 13.12 -6.10 -11.16
N GLY A 28 13.45 -7.33 -11.54
CA GLY A 28 13.36 -7.80 -12.92
C GLY A 28 11.94 -7.75 -13.47
N LEU A 29 10.96 -8.17 -12.68
CA LEU A 29 9.53 -8.10 -13.05
C LEU A 29 9.06 -6.66 -13.25
N ALA A 30 9.42 -5.74 -12.35
CA ALA A 30 9.07 -4.33 -12.46
C ALA A 30 9.62 -3.72 -13.75
N VAL A 31 10.89 -4.00 -14.07
CA VAL A 31 11.55 -3.51 -15.30
C VAL A 31 10.88 -4.11 -16.53
N ALA A 32 10.62 -5.42 -16.56
CA ALA A 32 10.00 -6.10 -17.69
C ALA A 32 8.58 -5.57 -17.97
N CYS A 33 7.73 -5.48 -16.95
CA CYS A 33 6.36 -4.96 -17.10
C CYS A 33 6.35 -3.49 -17.56
N THR A 34 7.25 -2.67 -17.04
CA THR A 34 7.42 -1.28 -17.48
C THR A 34 7.84 -1.20 -18.93
N ALA A 35 8.86 -1.96 -19.33
CA ALA A 35 9.35 -1.97 -20.70
C ALA A 35 8.26 -2.39 -21.71
N ILE A 36 7.48 -3.42 -21.38
CA ILE A 36 6.34 -3.86 -22.19
C ILE A 36 5.28 -2.76 -22.28
N GLY A 37 4.94 -2.11 -21.17
CA GLY A 37 3.95 -1.02 -21.14
C GLY A 37 4.35 0.19 -21.96
N VAL A 38 5.64 0.55 -21.93
CA VAL A 38 6.21 1.68 -22.69
C VAL A 38 6.31 1.36 -24.18
N ALA A 39 6.80 0.17 -24.54
CA ALA A 39 6.92 -0.24 -25.95
C ALA A 39 5.55 -0.52 -26.59
N GLY A 40 4.60 -1.01 -25.81
CA GLY A 40 3.25 -1.39 -26.24
C GLY A 40 2.30 -0.21 -26.43
N SER A 41 2.62 0.70 -27.34
CA SER A 41 1.76 1.86 -27.65
C SER A 41 0.33 1.46 -28.03
N ALA A 42 0.17 0.33 -28.73
CA ALA A 42 -1.10 -0.26 -29.16
C ALA A 42 -1.80 -1.15 -28.12
N LEU A 43 -1.25 -1.29 -26.90
CA LEU A 43 -1.88 -2.12 -25.88
C LEU A 43 -3.24 -1.53 -25.46
N PRO A 44 -4.28 -2.37 -25.31
CA PRO A 44 -5.57 -1.92 -24.80
C PRO A 44 -5.46 -1.47 -23.33
N SER A 45 -6.38 -0.62 -22.90
CA SER A 45 -6.36 0.02 -21.57
C SER A 45 -6.28 -0.98 -20.42
N TYR A 46 -7.01 -2.09 -20.49
CA TYR A 46 -6.97 -3.14 -19.46
C TYR A 46 -5.60 -3.82 -19.36
N ALA A 47 -4.89 -3.99 -20.48
CA ALA A 47 -3.55 -4.59 -20.48
C ALA A 47 -2.52 -3.61 -19.89
N LYS A 48 -2.64 -2.32 -20.21
CA LYS A 48 -1.82 -1.28 -19.58
C LYS A 48 -2.08 -1.17 -18.08
N ALA A 49 -3.33 -1.26 -17.64
CA ALA A 49 -3.67 -1.28 -16.22
C ALA A 49 -3.07 -2.50 -15.51
N ALA A 50 -3.18 -3.70 -16.09
CA ALA A 50 -2.62 -4.92 -15.53
C ALA A 50 -1.09 -4.85 -15.39
N LEU A 51 -0.38 -4.38 -16.42
CA LEU A 51 1.08 -4.20 -16.37
C LEU A 51 1.50 -3.11 -15.37
N GLY A 52 0.71 -2.04 -15.25
CA GLY A 52 0.95 -1.00 -14.26
C GLY A 52 0.81 -1.50 -12.83
N VAL A 53 -0.24 -2.29 -12.53
CA VAL A 53 -0.41 -2.94 -11.23
C VAL A 53 0.71 -3.94 -10.96
N ALA A 54 1.09 -4.76 -11.94
CA ALA A 54 2.20 -5.71 -11.79
C ALA A 54 3.52 -4.99 -11.46
N THR A 55 3.80 -3.87 -12.15
CA THR A 55 4.95 -3.01 -11.87
C THR A 55 4.88 -2.44 -10.46
N ALA A 56 3.73 -1.89 -10.06
CA ALA A 56 3.54 -1.29 -8.75
C ALA A 56 3.70 -2.28 -7.60
N PHE A 57 3.15 -3.49 -7.73
CA PHE A 57 3.33 -4.54 -6.73
C PHE A 57 4.76 -5.07 -6.70
N ALA A 58 5.40 -5.25 -7.84
CA ALA A 58 6.80 -5.68 -7.88
C ALA A 58 7.72 -4.66 -7.20
N VAL A 59 7.52 -3.35 -7.43
CA VAL A 59 8.25 -2.29 -6.73
C VAL A 59 7.91 -2.27 -5.24
N LEU A 60 6.65 -2.51 -4.88
CA LEU A 60 6.21 -2.56 -3.49
C LEU A 60 6.84 -3.74 -2.73
N GLU A 61 6.99 -4.91 -3.36
CA GLU A 61 7.72 -6.07 -2.81
C GLU A 61 9.20 -5.75 -2.60
N VAL A 62 9.86 -5.11 -3.58
CA VAL A 62 11.23 -4.60 -3.43
C VAL A 62 11.32 -3.65 -2.23
N ALA A 63 10.37 -2.72 -2.09
CA ALA A 63 10.35 -1.80 -0.97
C ALA A 63 10.10 -2.51 0.38
N ASN A 64 9.27 -3.56 0.38
CA ASN A 64 8.94 -4.34 1.58
C ASN A 64 10.14 -5.12 2.12
N GLU A 65 11.06 -5.56 1.24
CA GLU A 65 12.32 -6.19 1.63
C GLU A 65 13.35 -5.19 2.19
N LEU A 66 13.28 -3.91 1.77
CA LEU A 66 14.28 -2.90 2.11
C LEU A 66 13.88 -2.01 3.30
N ILE A 67 12.58 -1.86 3.58
CA ILE A 67 12.05 -0.98 4.61
C ILE A 67 11.64 -1.82 5.83
N PRO A 68 12.07 -1.48 7.06
CA PRO A 68 11.79 -2.27 8.26
C PRO A 68 10.36 -2.06 8.81
N TYR A 69 9.37 -2.00 7.92
CA TYR A 69 7.94 -1.92 8.25
C TYR A 69 7.17 -2.83 7.28
N PRO A 70 6.13 -3.54 7.74
CA PRO A 70 5.27 -4.31 6.84
C PRO A 70 4.51 -3.35 5.91
N LEU A 71 4.92 -3.29 4.65
CA LEU A 71 4.33 -2.38 3.68
C LEU A 71 3.11 -2.98 2.99
N ILE A 72 3.11 -4.30 2.80
CA ILE A 72 2.09 -4.99 2.02
C ILE A 72 0.96 -5.50 2.92
N GLY A 73 -0.26 -5.32 2.44
CA GLY A 73 -1.45 -5.86 3.07
C GLY A 73 -2.62 -5.84 2.09
N ALA A 74 -3.64 -6.66 2.34
CA ALA A 74 -4.80 -6.81 1.45
C ALA A 74 -5.42 -5.48 0.94
N PRO A 75 -5.51 -4.40 1.74
CA PRO A 75 -6.01 -3.11 1.25
C PRO A 75 -5.21 -2.52 0.08
N HIS A 76 -3.91 -2.78 -0.03
CA HIS A 76 -3.06 -2.26 -1.09
C HIS A 76 -3.44 -2.78 -2.47
N ALA A 77 -4.00 -4.00 -2.56
CA ALA A 77 -4.53 -4.52 -3.82
C ALA A 77 -5.68 -3.64 -4.32
N ALA A 78 -6.59 -3.25 -3.42
CA ALA A 78 -7.68 -2.33 -3.75
C ALA A 78 -7.17 -0.92 -4.06
N VAL A 79 -6.12 -0.44 -3.37
CA VAL A 79 -5.45 0.83 -3.71
C VAL A 79 -4.91 0.79 -5.14
N ALA A 80 -4.21 -0.27 -5.53
CA ALA A 80 -3.68 -0.41 -6.89
C ALA A 80 -4.81 -0.49 -7.93
N THR A 81 -5.90 -1.20 -7.65
CA THR A 81 -7.08 -1.19 -8.54
C THR A 81 -7.60 0.23 -8.76
N VAL A 82 -7.76 1.02 -7.70
CA VAL A 82 -8.20 2.43 -7.82
C VAL A 82 -7.19 3.25 -8.62
N LEU A 83 -5.90 3.11 -8.36
CA LEU A 83 -4.86 3.92 -9.00
C LEU A 83 -4.69 3.66 -10.51
N PHE A 84 -4.85 2.40 -10.93
CA PHE A 84 -4.53 1.97 -12.29
C PHE A 84 -5.75 1.66 -13.17
N ALA A 85 -6.91 1.35 -12.58
CA ALA A 85 -8.12 0.97 -13.32
C ALA A 85 -9.26 1.99 -13.21
N ALA A 86 -9.28 2.86 -12.18
CA ALA A 86 -10.27 3.93 -12.12
C ALA A 86 -9.88 5.10 -13.05
N PRO A 87 -10.83 5.97 -13.43
CA PRO A 87 -10.52 7.20 -14.15
C PRO A 87 -9.42 8.00 -13.44
N SER A 88 -8.46 8.51 -14.22
CA SER A 88 -7.33 9.24 -13.67
C SER A 88 -7.79 10.54 -13.00
N LYS A 89 -7.12 10.86 -11.89
CA LYS A 89 -7.30 12.11 -11.15
C LYS A 89 -5.97 12.84 -11.07
N PRO A 90 -5.96 14.18 -10.87
CA PRO A 90 -4.73 14.91 -10.56
C PRO A 90 -3.96 14.25 -9.41
N LEU A 91 -2.63 14.34 -9.45
CA LEU A 91 -1.76 13.74 -8.42
C LEU A 91 -2.12 14.27 -7.02
N GLN A 92 -2.31 15.59 -6.88
CA GLN A 92 -2.65 16.18 -5.59
C GLN A 92 -3.97 15.59 -5.06
N GLU A 93 -4.98 15.45 -5.91
CA GLU A 93 -6.26 14.84 -5.53
C GLU A 93 -6.11 13.36 -5.14
N THR A 94 -5.30 12.61 -5.90
CA THR A 94 -5.02 11.19 -5.64
C THR A 94 -4.31 11.01 -4.29
N ALA A 95 -3.24 11.78 -4.05
CA ALA A 95 -2.47 11.73 -2.82
C ALA A 95 -3.31 12.12 -1.60
N LEU A 96 -4.09 13.20 -1.69
CA LEU A 96 -4.99 13.63 -0.63
C LEU A 96 -6.06 12.57 -0.34
N THR A 97 -6.62 11.96 -1.39
CA THR A 97 -7.64 10.91 -1.22
C THR A 97 -7.06 9.68 -0.53
N VAL A 98 -5.97 9.11 -1.05
CA VAL A 98 -5.40 7.85 -0.55
C VAL A 98 -4.80 8.03 0.84
N ILE A 99 -3.91 9.02 1.02
CA ILE A 99 -3.19 9.23 2.28
C ILE A 99 -4.10 9.86 3.33
N GLY A 100 -4.85 10.91 2.96
CA GLY A 100 -5.80 11.55 3.87
C GLY A 100 -6.90 10.60 4.34
N GLY A 101 -7.43 9.79 3.43
CA GLY A 101 -8.41 8.75 3.76
C GLY A 101 -7.87 7.70 4.74
N HIS A 102 -6.61 7.27 4.56
CA HIS A 102 -5.93 6.37 5.50
C HIS A 102 -5.78 6.98 6.88
N ILE A 103 -5.28 8.22 6.97
CA ILE A 103 -5.07 8.91 8.26
C ILE A 103 -6.39 9.03 9.03
N ILE A 104 -7.46 9.48 8.35
CA ILE A 104 -8.79 9.64 8.98
C ILE A 104 -9.32 8.29 9.48
N ALA A 105 -9.28 7.25 8.64
CA ALA A 105 -9.84 5.95 8.99
C ALA A 105 -9.07 5.29 10.14
N VAL A 106 -7.73 5.38 10.12
CA VAL A 106 -6.85 4.92 11.20
C VAL A 106 -7.15 5.64 12.51
N ALA A 107 -7.25 6.97 12.48
CA ALA A 107 -7.52 7.76 13.68
C ALA A 107 -8.85 7.32 14.31
N LEU A 108 -9.90 7.15 13.50
CA LEU A 108 -11.21 6.71 13.98
C LEU A 108 -11.18 5.29 14.54
N ALA A 109 -10.47 4.35 13.89
CA ALA A 109 -10.32 3.00 14.41
C ALA A 109 -9.59 2.98 15.77
N VAL A 110 -8.46 3.69 15.87
CA VAL A 110 -7.67 3.75 17.11
C VAL A 110 -8.45 4.40 18.25
N LEU A 111 -9.16 5.50 17.98
CA LEU A 111 -10.02 6.16 18.98
C LEU A 111 -11.10 5.20 19.48
N GLN A 112 -11.76 4.48 18.58
CA GLN A 112 -12.81 3.54 18.99
C GLN A 112 -12.27 2.39 19.83
N VAL A 113 -11.14 1.79 19.44
CA VAL A 113 -10.53 0.69 20.22
C VAL A 113 -10.08 1.18 21.61
N LYS A 114 -9.62 2.43 21.73
CA LYS A 114 -9.16 2.99 23.02
C LYS A 114 -10.29 3.36 23.97
N PHE A 115 -11.42 3.87 23.46
CA PHE A 115 -12.45 4.48 24.28
C PHE A 115 -13.73 3.65 24.39
N LEU A 116 -13.98 2.68 23.51
CA LEU A 116 -15.15 1.82 23.59
C LEU A 116 -14.83 0.51 24.32
N PRO A 117 -15.71 0.03 25.20
CA PRO A 117 -15.52 -1.23 25.89
C PRO A 117 -15.57 -2.41 24.92
N ALA A 118 -14.80 -3.46 25.17
CA ALA A 118 -14.76 -4.66 24.33
C ALA A 118 -16.14 -5.35 24.18
N ALA A 119 -17.00 -5.24 25.21
CA ALA A 119 -18.38 -5.73 25.17
C ALA A 119 -19.24 -5.06 24.08
N ALA A 120 -18.82 -3.90 23.56
CA ALA A 120 -19.49 -3.17 22.48
C ALA A 120 -18.96 -3.55 21.08
N ALA A 121 -18.34 -4.72 20.89
CA ALA A 121 -17.70 -5.11 19.63
C ALA A 121 -18.62 -5.01 18.38
N ALA A 122 -19.91 -5.31 18.50
CA ALA A 122 -20.86 -5.14 17.41
C ALA A 122 -21.07 -3.65 17.04
N LEU A 123 -21.12 -2.78 18.05
CA LEU A 123 -21.24 -1.34 17.87
C LEU A 123 -19.97 -0.74 17.23
N VAL A 124 -18.79 -1.20 17.66
CA VAL A 124 -17.48 -0.79 17.11
C VAL A 124 -17.41 -1.04 15.60
N LYS A 125 -17.87 -2.21 15.13
CA LYS A 125 -17.89 -2.57 13.70
C LYS A 125 -18.72 -1.60 12.87
N THR A 126 -19.90 -1.24 13.34
CA THR A 126 -20.80 -0.34 12.61
C THR A 126 -20.31 1.10 12.68
N LEU A 127 -19.88 1.57 13.86
CA LEU A 127 -19.42 2.95 14.05
C LEU A 127 -18.14 3.24 13.28
N VAL A 128 -17.16 2.33 13.23
CA VAL A 128 -15.91 2.59 12.49
C VAL A 128 -16.16 2.79 11.01
N VAL A 129 -17.06 2.00 10.41
CA VAL A 129 -17.41 2.14 8.98
C VAL A 129 -18.20 3.43 8.76
N ALA A 130 -19.27 3.65 9.53
CA ALA A 130 -20.14 4.81 9.36
C ALA A 130 -19.38 6.14 9.56
N LEU A 131 -18.58 6.24 10.62
CA LEU A 131 -17.80 7.45 10.91
C LEU A 131 -16.67 7.64 9.91
N SER A 132 -15.99 6.59 9.47
CA SER A 132 -14.92 6.72 8.46
C SER A 132 -15.47 7.19 7.13
N VAL A 133 -16.58 6.60 6.65
CA VAL A 133 -17.22 7.04 5.41
C VAL A 133 -17.74 8.47 5.53
N GLY A 134 -18.40 8.81 6.64
CA GLY A 134 -18.91 10.16 6.89
C GLY A 134 -17.79 11.21 6.93
N ALA A 135 -16.72 10.95 7.69
CA ALA A 135 -15.57 11.83 7.82
C ALA A 135 -14.84 12.00 6.49
N GLN A 136 -14.53 10.91 5.79
CA GLN A 136 -13.88 10.98 4.49
C GLN A 136 -14.73 11.71 3.44
N LYS A 137 -16.06 11.56 3.49
CA LYS A 137 -16.96 12.33 2.62
C LYS A 137 -16.94 13.82 2.96
N ALA A 138 -16.93 14.17 4.24
CA ALA A 138 -16.88 15.56 4.69
C ALA A 138 -15.55 16.25 4.33
N THR A 139 -14.44 15.52 4.32
CA THR A 139 -13.10 16.05 3.99
C THR A 139 -12.73 15.92 2.51
N GLY A 140 -13.58 15.32 1.68
CA GLY A 140 -13.27 15.07 0.27
C GLY A 140 -12.17 14.03 0.05
N THR A 141 -11.94 13.13 1.00
CA THR A 141 -10.87 12.10 0.97
C THR A 141 -11.45 10.68 0.95
N VAL A 142 -12.52 10.46 0.17
CA VAL A 142 -13.22 9.17 0.08
C VAL A 142 -12.28 8.11 -0.47
N HIS A 143 -11.85 7.20 0.40
CA HIS A 143 -10.91 6.14 0.11
C HIS A 143 -11.37 4.82 0.73
N PRO A 144 -12.19 4.04 0.01
CA PRO A 144 -12.76 2.79 0.51
C PRO A 144 -11.74 1.77 1.04
N PRO A 145 -10.53 1.59 0.45
CA PRO A 145 -9.52 0.68 1.00
C PRO A 145 -9.11 1.00 2.45
N ALA A 146 -9.03 2.29 2.80
CA ALA A 146 -8.74 2.71 4.17
C ALA A 146 -9.86 2.38 5.15
N VAL A 147 -11.12 2.46 4.72
CA VAL A 147 -12.28 2.09 5.56
C VAL A 147 -12.26 0.59 5.87
N ALA A 148 -11.92 -0.24 4.88
CA ALA A 148 -11.76 -1.68 5.09
C ALA A 148 -10.62 -1.99 6.07
N MET A 149 -9.49 -1.28 5.97
CA MET A 149 -8.38 -1.41 6.92
C MET A 149 -8.78 -0.99 8.34
N ALA A 150 -9.47 0.14 8.49
CA ALA A 150 -9.98 0.61 9.78
C ALA A 150 -10.96 -0.39 10.41
N PHE A 151 -11.82 -1.03 9.61
CA PHE A 151 -12.70 -2.10 10.08
C PHE A 151 -11.90 -3.29 10.63
N VAL A 152 -10.89 -3.76 9.91
CA VAL A 152 -10.02 -4.85 10.39
C VAL A 152 -9.31 -4.44 11.68
N TRP A 153 -8.74 -3.24 11.76
CA TRP A 153 -8.09 -2.75 12.97
C TRP A 153 -9.02 -2.67 14.17
N ALA A 154 -10.22 -2.13 13.98
CA ALA A 154 -11.19 -2.00 15.06
C ALA A 154 -11.65 -3.38 15.57
N THR A 155 -11.85 -4.34 14.66
CA THR A 155 -12.29 -5.70 15.02
C THR A 155 -11.20 -6.59 15.60
N THR A 156 -9.94 -6.30 15.31
CA THR A 156 -8.78 -7.00 15.88
C THR A 156 -8.27 -6.36 17.17
N GLY A 157 -8.89 -5.26 17.61
CA GLY A 157 -8.47 -4.53 18.82
C GLY A 157 -7.12 -3.83 18.65
N ASN A 158 -6.71 -3.49 17.43
CA ASN A 158 -5.47 -2.80 17.19
C ASN A 158 -5.59 -1.30 17.51
N ASN A 159 -4.90 -0.86 18.57
CA ASN A 159 -4.90 0.53 19.04
C ASN A 159 -3.57 1.27 18.83
N ASP A 160 -2.61 0.63 18.14
CA ASP A 160 -1.29 1.18 17.90
C ASP A 160 -1.24 1.95 16.57
N PRO A 161 -1.21 3.30 16.59
CA PRO A 161 -1.16 4.09 15.37
C PRO A 161 0.14 3.90 14.59
N LEU A 162 1.23 3.45 15.22
CA LEU A 162 2.52 3.26 14.53
C LEU A 162 2.45 2.15 13.48
N LYS A 163 1.52 1.19 13.65
CA LYS A 163 1.27 0.15 12.65
C LYS A 163 0.66 0.70 11.35
N ALA A 164 0.24 1.98 11.29
CA ALA A 164 -0.20 2.63 10.06
C ALA A 164 0.97 3.10 9.20
N ILE A 165 2.18 3.23 9.77
CA ILE A 165 3.37 3.73 9.05
C ILE A 165 3.64 2.86 7.83
N GLY A 166 3.66 1.54 7.99
CA GLY A 166 3.86 0.59 6.89
C GLY A 166 2.86 0.77 5.74
N PRO A 167 1.53 0.69 6.00
CA PRO A 167 0.52 0.96 4.99
C PRO A 167 0.59 2.34 4.33
N LEU A 168 0.95 3.39 5.07
CA LEU A 168 1.11 4.73 4.50
C LEU A 168 2.32 4.82 3.57
N ILE A 169 3.43 4.19 3.93
CA ILE A 169 4.60 4.05 3.04
C ILE A 169 4.21 3.24 1.81
N GLY A 170 3.52 2.11 1.97
CA GLY A 170 3.05 1.28 0.86
C GLY A 170 2.16 2.05 -0.12
N CYS A 171 1.19 2.82 0.39
CA CYS A 171 0.38 3.71 -0.43
C CYS A 171 1.20 4.77 -1.17
N SER A 172 2.21 5.35 -0.50
CA SER A 172 3.10 6.35 -1.11
C SER A 172 3.91 5.77 -2.26
N VAL A 173 4.42 4.54 -2.10
CA VAL A 173 5.11 3.80 -3.16
C VAL A 173 4.17 3.55 -4.35
N LEU A 174 2.95 3.07 -4.11
CA LEU A 174 1.97 2.80 -5.16
C LEU A 174 1.60 4.07 -5.95
N ILE A 175 1.38 5.20 -5.27
CA ILE A 175 1.12 6.50 -5.90
C ILE A 175 2.33 6.92 -6.75
N GLY A 176 3.54 6.82 -6.22
CA GLY A 176 4.77 7.17 -6.93
C GLY A 176 4.94 6.35 -8.21
N VAL A 177 4.74 5.03 -8.14
CA VAL A 177 4.82 4.15 -9.32
C VAL A 177 3.72 4.48 -10.32
N GLN A 178 2.50 4.76 -9.87
CA GLN A 178 1.40 5.14 -10.78
C GLN A 178 1.69 6.43 -11.54
N GLN A 179 2.27 7.44 -10.88
CA GLN A 179 2.67 8.68 -11.56
C GLN A 179 3.77 8.44 -12.58
N LEU A 180 4.79 7.67 -12.22
CA LEU A 180 5.85 7.29 -13.15
C LEU A 180 5.29 6.51 -14.34
N TRP A 181 4.37 5.56 -14.08
CA TRP A 181 3.70 4.78 -15.11
C TRP A 181 2.95 5.67 -16.12
N ILE A 182 2.18 6.64 -15.63
CA ILE A 182 1.47 7.60 -16.48
C ILE A 182 2.46 8.38 -17.35
N VAL A 183 3.55 8.89 -16.77
CA VAL A 183 4.57 9.65 -17.51
C VAL A 183 5.22 8.79 -18.60
N LEU A 184 5.59 7.54 -18.27
CA LEU A 184 6.29 6.65 -19.18
C LEU A 184 5.40 6.10 -20.30
N THR A 185 4.10 5.93 -20.06
CA THR A 185 3.18 5.30 -21.01
C THR A 185 2.25 6.29 -21.73
N SER A 186 2.28 7.56 -21.36
CA SER A 186 1.60 8.62 -22.11
C SER A 186 2.27 8.81 -23.47
N SER A 187 1.57 8.53 -24.56
CA SER A 187 2.03 8.89 -25.90
C SER A 187 2.28 10.39 -25.95
N LYS A 188 3.50 10.83 -26.25
CA LYS A 188 3.76 12.22 -26.62
C LYS A 188 2.85 12.53 -27.80
N ALA A 189 1.82 13.35 -27.59
CA ALA A 189 1.07 13.93 -28.70
C ALA A 189 2.11 14.61 -29.60
N LYS A 190 2.20 14.17 -30.86
CA LYS A 190 2.94 14.87 -31.90
C LYS A 190 2.42 16.30 -31.91
N ILE A 191 3.23 17.24 -31.45
CA ILE A 191 3.05 18.65 -31.77
C ILE A 191 3.39 18.73 -33.26
N SER A 192 2.34 18.71 -34.10
CA SER A 192 2.40 19.02 -35.52
C SER A 192 2.47 20.52 -35.73
#